data_AF-A0A370K3W5-F1
#
_entry.id   AF-A0A370K3W5-F1
#
_cell.length_a   1.000
_cell.length_b   1.000
_cell.length_c   1.000
_cell.angle_alpha   90.00
_cell.angle_beta   90.00
_cell.angle_gamma   90.00
#
_symmetry.space_group_name_H-M   'P 1'
#
loop_
_entity.id
_entity.type
_entity.pdbx_description
1 polymer ?
#
loop_
_entity_poly.entity_id
_entity_poly.type
_entity_poly.pdbx_seq_one_letter_code
_entity_poly.pdbx_strand_id
1 'polypeptide(L)'
;MRPVNILCRNHPVHASRIVTGVARLLLVMAGLAWGVATAMQVAVDQTSPPATDIEGDWLVQTRDAIIRIERHGDQFEGRIVWQLHDRYGPEDGSERSGKIVTDMNNPDPAQRSQPLTGLRMLWGLRYDVERKAWVDGRVYNPDSGKTYHCLVRLPEHDRLILRGYIGVSLLGGNTTWTRTHEPFPASASAATTVNWRDSLVMVSDQGTTRRRSSLLASGIRVANSLRRPHM
;
A
#
# COMPACT_ATOMS: atom_id res chain seq x y z
N MET A 1 -106.08 -2.38 1.81
CA MET A 1 -105.09 -3.19 1.05
C MET A 1 -103.87 -2.30 0.73
N ARG A 2 -102.75 -2.89 0.29
CA ARG A 2 -101.55 -2.20 -0.27
C ARG A 2 -101.89 -1.59 -1.67
N PRO A 3 -101.08 -0.73 -2.35
CA PRO A 3 -99.59 -0.74 -2.35
C PRO A 3 -98.75 0.56 -2.67
N VAL A 4 -97.45 0.49 -2.32
CA VAL A 4 -96.22 0.85 -3.10
C VAL A 4 -95.83 2.31 -3.49
N ASN A 5 -94.60 2.65 -3.04
CA ASN A 5 -93.44 3.41 -3.60
C ASN A 5 -93.53 4.24 -4.90
N ILE A 6 -92.59 5.21 -5.06
CA ILE A 6 -91.51 5.19 -6.10
C ILE A 6 -90.44 6.32 -5.91
N LEU A 7 -89.14 5.93 -5.88
CA LEU A 7 -87.88 6.45 -6.52
C LEU A 7 -87.70 7.98 -6.90
N CYS A 8 -86.51 8.59 -7.12
CA CYS A 8 -85.09 8.16 -7.22
C CYS A 8 -84.05 9.34 -7.19
N ARG A 9 -82.76 9.02 -6.90
CA ARG A 9 -81.46 9.53 -7.48
C ARG A 9 -80.93 11.00 -7.33
N ASN A 10 -79.75 11.09 -6.69
CA ASN A 10 -78.42 11.63 -7.13
C ASN A 10 -78.17 13.11 -7.56
N HIS A 11 -77.30 13.81 -6.77
CA HIS A 11 -76.04 14.57 -7.11
C HIS A 11 -75.95 15.59 -8.28
N PRO A 12 -74.96 16.55 -8.30
CA PRO A 12 -74.12 17.20 -7.24
C PRO A 12 -74.16 18.77 -7.36
N VAL A 13 -73.18 19.71 -7.23
CA VAL A 13 -71.70 19.81 -6.94
C VAL A 13 -71.31 21.25 -6.42
N HIS A 14 -70.10 21.38 -5.83
CA HIS A 14 -69.12 22.52 -5.83
C HIS A 14 -69.36 23.96 -5.27
N ALA A 15 -68.43 24.35 -4.35
CA ALA A 15 -67.71 25.63 -4.20
C ALA A 15 -68.47 26.91 -3.70
N SER A 16 -67.83 27.97 -3.16
CA SER A 16 -66.40 28.33 -2.97
C SER A 16 -66.12 29.11 -1.64
N ARG A 17 -64.89 29.64 -1.45
CA ARG A 17 -64.36 30.27 -0.21
C ARG A 17 -64.48 31.81 -0.16
N ILE A 18 -64.28 32.42 1.03
CA ILE A 18 -64.59 33.84 1.34
C ILE A 18 -63.52 34.55 2.22
N VAL A 19 -63.17 35.79 1.82
CA VAL A 19 -62.71 36.99 2.59
C VAL A 19 -61.34 37.02 3.34
N THR A 20 -60.46 37.89 2.81
CA THR A 20 -59.76 39.07 3.39
C THR A 20 -59.31 39.12 4.87
N GLY A 21 -58.15 39.75 5.12
CA GLY A 21 -57.70 40.20 6.46
C GLY A 21 -56.93 41.53 6.45
N VAL A 22 -56.74 42.15 7.63
CA VAL A 22 -55.94 43.38 7.88
C VAL A 22 -55.26 43.27 9.27
N ALA A 23 -54.16 44.00 9.50
CA ALA A 23 -53.36 44.01 10.75
C ALA A 23 -53.97 44.93 11.86
N ARG A 24 -53.40 45.19 13.06
CA ARG A 24 -52.00 45.21 13.59
C ARG A 24 -52.00 45.36 15.15
N LEU A 25 -50.81 45.34 15.80
CA LEU A 25 -50.52 45.65 17.25
C LEU A 25 -51.11 44.65 18.29
N LEU A 26 -50.44 44.23 19.39
CA LEU A 26 -49.05 44.42 19.89
C LEU A 26 -48.62 43.26 20.85
N LEU A 27 -47.30 43.08 20.97
CA LEU A 27 -46.52 42.51 22.09
C LEU A 27 -46.67 41.03 22.55
N VAL A 28 -45.54 40.33 22.44
CA VAL A 28 -44.97 39.31 23.35
C VAL A 28 -45.87 38.12 23.76
N MET A 29 -45.83 37.07 22.95
CA MET A 29 -45.34 35.79 23.45
C MET A 29 -44.11 35.39 22.64
N ALA A 30 -43.01 35.00 23.30
CA ALA A 30 -41.76 34.66 22.63
C ALA A 30 -41.88 33.32 21.90
N GLY A 31 -42.07 33.37 20.58
CA GLY A 31 -42.13 32.18 19.74
C GLY A 31 -40.75 31.57 19.53
N LEU A 32 -40.48 30.43 20.17
CA LEU A 32 -39.53 29.41 19.72
C LEU A 32 -40.04 28.04 20.21
N ALA A 33 -41.13 27.57 19.59
CA ALA A 33 -41.64 26.22 19.83
C ALA A 33 -40.57 25.19 19.45
N TRP A 34 -40.56 24.04 20.15
CA TRP A 34 -39.56 22.97 20.01
C TRP A 34 -39.55 22.31 18.60
N GLY A 35 -38.94 22.99 17.63
CA GLY A 35 -38.51 22.40 16.37
C GLY A 35 -37.25 21.56 16.57
N VAL A 36 -37.38 20.42 17.26
CA VAL A 36 -36.28 19.45 17.48
C VAL A 36 -36.01 18.68 16.19
N ALA A 37 -35.48 19.40 15.20
CA ALA A 37 -34.98 18.84 13.95
C ALA A 37 -33.58 18.26 14.15
N THR A 38 -33.48 17.23 15.00
CA THR A 38 -32.24 16.46 15.18
C THR A 38 -31.96 15.72 13.88
N ALA A 39 -31.15 16.32 13.01
CA ALA A 39 -30.70 15.68 11.79
C ALA A 39 -29.99 14.37 12.15
N MET A 40 -30.50 13.24 11.64
CA MET A 40 -29.83 11.95 11.79
C MET A 40 -28.50 12.02 11.06
N GLN A 41 -27.43 12.25 11.83
CA GLN A 41 -26.06 12.08 11.37
C GLN A 41 -25.84 10.58 11.15
N VAL A 42 -26.07 10.13 9.91
CA VAL A 42 -25.64 8.80 9.47
C VAL A 42 -24.12 8.78 9.58
N ALA A 43 -23.62 8.11 10.62
CA ALA A 43 -22.22 7.78 10.72
C ALA A 43 -21.87 6.83 9.57
N VAL A 44 -21.30 7.38 8.49
CA VAL A 44 -20.59 6.59 7.49
C VAL A 44 -19.36 6.03 8.16
N ASP A 45 -19.51 4.81 8.67
CA ASP A 45 -18.44 4.00 9.23
C ASP A 45 -17.33 3.88 8.18
N GLN A 46 -16.18 4.51 8.45
CA GLN A 46 -15.03 4.51 7.54
C GLN A 46 -14.20 3.23 7.68
N THR A 47 -14.88 2.08 7.74
CA THR A 47 -14.29 0.80 7.39
C THR A 47 -13.91 0.86 5.91
N SER A 48 -12.60 0.91 5.61
CA SER A 48 -12.08 0.79 4.25
C SER A 48 -12.72 -0.43 3.55
N PRO A 49 -13.11 -0.34 2.27
CA PRO A 49 -13.68 -1.49 1.60
C PRO A 49 -12.62 -2.60 1.56
N PRO A 50 -12.91 -3.86 1.96
CA PRO A 50 -11.90 -4.91 2.14
C PRO A 50 -11.16 -5.32 0.85
N ALA A 51 -11.50 -4.68 -0.29
CA ALA A 51 -10.73 -4.66 -1.52
C ALA A 51 -9.37 -3.94 -1.40
N THR A 52 -9.21 -2.94 -0.53
CA THR A 52 -7.95 -2.18 -0.38
C THR A 52 -6.96 -2.82 0.59
N ASP A 53 -7.37 -3.80 1.39
CA ASP A 53 -6.54 -4.39 2.45
C ASP A 53 -5.32 -5.17 1.92
N ILE A 54 -5.29 -5.48 0.62
CA ILE A 54 -4.14 -6.07 -0.09
C ILE A 54 -3.00 -5.05 -0.31
N GLU A 55 -3.28 -3.75 -0.25
CA GLU A 55 -2.30 -2.70 -0.52
C GLU A 55 -1.17 -2.69 0.54
N GLY A 56 0.03 -2.28 0.13
CA GLY A 56 1.23 -2.22 0.99
C GLY A 56 2.30 -3.25 0.62
N ASP A 57 3.25 -3.44 1.53
CA ASP A 57 4.49 -4.20 1.29
C ASP A 57 4.45 -5.61 1.87
N TRP A 58 4.83 -6.60 1.04
CA TRP A 58 4.68 -8.02 1.31
C TRP A 58 6.01 -8.78 1.15
N LEU A 59 6.59 -9.24 2.25
CA LEU A 59 7.74 -10.13 2.26
C LEU A 59 7.33 -11.51 1.76
N VAL A 60 7.99 -12.01 0.70
CA VAL A 60 7.68 -13.32 0.13
C VAL A 60 8.10 -14.46 1.06
N GLN A 61 7.56 -15.66 0.84
CA GLN A 61 7.77 -16.83 1.71
C GLN A 61 9.26 -17.23 1.88
N THR A 62 10.06 -17.04 0.85
CA THR A 62 11.51 -17.27 0.80
C THR A 62 12.33 -16.18 1.50
N ARG A 63 11.70 -15.05 1.88
CA ARG A 63 12.29 -13.89 2.59
C ARG A 63 13.42 -13.17 1.85
N ASP A 64 13.51 -13.39 0.55
CA ASP A 64 14.52 -12.87 -0.38
C ASP A 64 14.00 -11.72 -1.27
N ALA A 65 12.70 -11.42 -1.25
CA ALA A 65 12.09 -10.29 -1.95
C ALA A 65 10.92 -9.68 -1.15
N ILE A 66 10.66 -8.38 -1.38
CA ILE A 66 9.47 -7.70 -0.87
C ILE A 66 8.72 -7.05 -2.03
N ILE A 67 7.43 -7.35 -2.12
CA ILE A 67 6.54 -6.95 -3.20
C ILE A 67 5.59 -5.89 -2.68
N ARG A 68 5.64 -4.69 -3.27
CA ARG A 68 4.62 -3.66 -3.03
C ARG A 68 3.42 -3.94 -3.90
N ILE A 69 2.23 -4.01 -3.31
CA ILE A 69 0.96 -4.07 -4.03
C ILE A 69 0.28 -2.70 -3.95
N GLU A 70 -0.09 -2.15 -5.11
CA GLU A 70 -0.68 -0.83 -5.28
C GLU A 70 -1.93 -0.91 -6.18
N ARG A 71 -2.87 0.01 -5.97
CA ARG A 71 -4.13 0.08 -6.71
C ARG A 71 -3.98 0.92 -7.98
N HIS A 72 -4.17 0.30 -9.14
CA HIS A 72 -4.15 0.95 -10.44
C HIS A 72 -5.57 0.97 -11.04
N GLY A 73 -6.34 2.00 -10.69
CA GLY A 73 -7.73 2.17 -11.13
C GLY A 73 -8.69 1.22 -10.41
N ASP A 74 -9.21 0.24 -11.13
CA ASP A 74 -10.11 -0.82 -10.62
C ASP A 74 -9.41 -2.16 -10.36
N GLN A 75 -8.10 -2.20 -10.60
CA GLN A 75 -7.22 -3.37 -10.46
C GLN A 75 -6.09 -3.11 -9.47
N PHE A 76 -5.41 -4.18 -9.08
CA PHE A 76 -4.18 -4.12 -8.30
C PHE A 76 -3.01 -4.69 -9.10
N GLU A 77 -1.84 -4.06 -8.97
CA GLU A 77 -0.57 -4.56 -9.48
C GLU A 77 0.48 -4.63 -8.39
N GLY A 78 1.49 -5.49 -8.57
CA GLY A 78 2.55 -5.72 -7.60
C GLY A 78 3.94 -5.66 -8.23
N ARG A 79 4.86 -4.99 -7.53
CA ARG A 79 6.21 -4.65 -7.99
C ARG A 79 7.26 -5.06 -6.95
N ILE A 80 8.39 -5.60 -7.41
CA ILE A 80 9.54 -5.91 -6.54
C ILE A 80 10.13 -4.57 -6.08
N VAL A 81 9.97 -4.21 -4.80
CA VAL A 81 10.56 -2.97 -4.23
C VAL A 81 11.90 -3.22 -3.54
N TRP A 82 12.15 -4.46 -3.12
CA TRP A 82 13.43 -4.90 -2.58
C TRP A 82 13.65 -6.38 -2.88
N GLN A 83 14.93 -6.74 -2.98
CA GLN A 83 15.40 -8.12 -3.09
C GLN A 83 16.77 -8.25 -2.41
N LEU A 84 17.04 -9.42 -1.82
CA LEU A 84 18.23 -9.70 -1.02
C LEU A 84 19.52 -9.64 -1.86
N HIS A 85 19.46 -10.12 -3.11
CA HIS A 85 20.54 -10.05 -4.08
C HIS A 85 20.14 -9.08 -5.20
N ASP A 86 20.31 -7.77 -4.97
CA ASP A 86 20.08 -6.75 -6.00
C ASP A 86 21.20 -6.72 -7.07
N ARG A 87 22.34 -7.34 -6.76
CA ARG A 87 23.52 -7.50 -7.61
C ARG A 87 24.01 -8.93 -7.60
N TYR A 88 24.60 -9.34 -8.72
CA TYR A 88 25.29 -10.62 -8.86
C TYR A 88 26.52 -10.69 -7.94
N GLY A 89 26.74 -11.85 -7.32
CA GLY A 89 27.89 -12.12 -6.47
C GLY A 89 29.12 -12.58 -7.25
N PRO A 90 30.27 -12.80 -6.59
CA PRO A 90 31.43 -13.46 -7.19
C PRO A 90 31.12 -14.85 -7.77
N GLU A 91 30.15 -15.56 -7.18
CA GLU A 91 29.65 -16.88 -7.58
C GLU A 91 28.94 -16.90 -8.95
N ASP A 92 28.37 -15.76 -9.39
CA ASP A 92 27.79 -15.59 -10.73
C ASP A 92 28.84 -15.44 -11.85
N GLY A 93 30.13 -15.44 -11.48
CA GLY A 93 31.27 -15.28 -12.37
C GLY A 93 31.77 -13.84 -12.47
N SER A 94 33.05 -13.70 -12.77
CA SER A 94 33.77 -12.42 -12.82
C SER A 94 33.20 -11.41 -13.82
N GLU A 95 32.55 -11.87 -14.88
CA GLU A 95 31.86 -10.99 -15.85
C GLU A 95 30.57 -10.37 -15.31
N ARG A 96 29.96 -10.96 -14.27
CA ARG A 96 28.66 -10.53 -13.71
C ARG A 96 28.78 -9.86 -12.35
N SER A 97 29.68 -10.35 -11.50
CA SER A 97 29.91 -9.85 -10.13
C SER A 97 29.83 -8.32 -10.02
N GLY A 98 28.91 -7.84 -9.17
CA GLY A 98 28.67 -6.42 -8.90
C GLY A 98 27.71 -5.70 -9.86
N LYS A 99 27.36 -6.29 -11.01
CA LYS A 99 26.27 -5.79 -11.88
C LYS A 99 24.91 -6.05 -11.24
N ILE A 100 23.93 -5.20 -11.56
CA ILE A 100 22.54 -5.32 -11.08
C ILE A 100 21.90 -6.58 -11.67
N VAL A 101 21.09 -7.29 -10.88
CA VAL A 101 20.34 -8.47 -11.34
C VAL A 101 19.21 -8.07 -12.28
N THR A 102 19.19 -8.63 -13.50
CA THR A 102 18.18 -8.37 -14.54
C THR A 102 17.35 -9.60 -14.88
N ASP A 103 16.24 -9.38 -15.57
CA ASP A 103 15.25 -10.39 -15.99
C ASP A 103 15.75 -11.30 -17.14
N MET A 104 16.92 -11.91 -16.98
CA MET A 104 17.62 -12.66 -18.03
C MET A 104 16.81 -13.80 -18.66
N ASN A 105 15.83 -14.34 -17.93
CA ASN A 105 14.99 -15.45 -18.39
C ASN A 105 13.75 -14.99 -19.17
N ASN A 106 13.51 -13.69 -19.32
CA ASN A 106 12.32 -13.17 -19.98
C ASN A 106 12.16 -13.76 -21.40
N PRO A 107 10.99 -14.25 -21.80
CA PRO A 107 10.78 -14.79 -23.14
C PRO A 107 11.01 -13.75 -24.25
N ASP A 108 10.79 -12.45 -23.96
CA ASP A 108 11.15 -11.33 -24.83
C ASP A 108 12.62 -10.91 -24.60
N PRO A 109 13.51 -11.05 -25.61
CA PRO A 109 14.90 -10.61 -25.50
C PRO A 109 15.07 -9.12 -25.16
N ALA A 110 14.11 -8.25 -25.53
CA ALA A 110 14.20 -6.82 -25.28
C ALA A 110 14.02 -6.45 -23.79
N GLN A 111 13.37 -7.32 -23.00
CA GLN A 111 13.14 -7.11 -21.57
C GLN A 111 14.25 -7.70 -20.68
N ARG A 112 15.18 -8.52 -21.22
CA ARG A 112 16.22 -9.22 -20.44
C ARG A 112 17.25 -8.33 -19.74
N SER A 113 17.35 -7.07 -20.17
CA SER A 113 18.19 -6.04 -19.56
C SER A 113 17.47 -5.24 -18.46
N GLN A 114 16.17 -5.47 -18.23
CA GLN A 114 15.41 -4.79 -17.19
C GLN A 114 15.85 -5.28 -15.78
N PRO A 115 16.20 -4.39 -14.85
CA PRO A 115 16.43 -4.75 -13.45
C PRO A 115 15.21 -5.44 -12.82
N LEU A 116 15.44 -6.43 -11.96
CA LEU A 116 14.35 -7.06 -11.19
C LEU A 116 13.74 -6.08 -10.17
N THR A 117 14.56 -5.24 -9.51
CA THR A 117 14.05 -4.15 -8.67
C THR A 117 13.25 -3.15 -9.53
N GLY A 118 11.97 -2.96 -9.21
CA GLY A 118 11.00 -2.15 -9.94
C GLY A 118 10.16 -2.92 -10.98
N LEU A 119 10.50 -4.19 -11.27
CA LEU A 119 9.75 -5.06 -12.18
C LEU A 119 8.32 -5.29 -11.66
N ARG A 120 7.33 -5.10 -12.54
CA ARG A 120 5.93 -5.47 -12.25
C ARG A 120 5.75 -6.95 -12.46
N MET A 121 5.75 -7.71 -11.37
CA MET A 121 5.55 -9.16 -11.41
C MET A 121 4.08 -9.57 -11.30
N LEU A 122 3.18 -8.71 -10.80
CA LEU A 122 1.78 -9.04 -10.50
C LEU A 122 0.86 -7.98 -11.12
N TRP A 123 -0.24 -8.38 -11.78
CA TRP A 123 -1.19 -7.43 -12.37
C TRP A 123 -2.58 -8.04 -12.59
N GLY A 124 -3.58 -7.19 -12.84
CA GLY A 124 -4.93 -7.60 -13.25
C GLY A 124 -5.83 -8.10 -12.11
N LEU A 125 -5.33 -8.12 -10.86
CA LEU A 125 -6.10 -8.56 -9.70
C LEU A 125 -7.31 -7.65 -9.46
N ARG A 126 -8.49 -8.24 -9.27
CA ARG A 126 -9.77 -7.54 -9.04
C ARG A 126 -10.47 -8.14 -7.82
N TYR A 127 -11.00 -7.31 -6.91
CA TYR A 127 -11.68 -7.83 -5.72
C TYR A 127 -13.07 -8.40 -6.05
N ASP A 128 -13.26 -9.67 -5.72
CA ASP A 128 -14.53 -10.39 -5.81
C ASP A 128 -15.13 -10.49 -4.39
N VAL A 129 -16.29 -9.84 -4.21
CA VAL A 129 -16.98 -9.71 -2.92
C VAL A 129 -17.57 -11.05 -2.45
N GLU A 130 -18.03 -11.90 -3.37
CA GLU A 130 -18.61 -13.21 -3.04
C GLU A 130 -17.52 -14.19 -2.62
N ARG A 131 -16.38 -14.18 -3.32
CA ARG A 131 -15.23 -15.06 -3.06
C ARG A 131 -14.32 -14.55 -1.94
N LYS A 132 -14.49 -13.29 -1.51
CA LYS A 132 -13.63 -12.55 -0.56
C LYS A 132 -12.15 -12.68 -0.93
N ALA A 133 -11.85 -12.44 -2.20
CA ALA A 133 -10.56 -12.72 -2.81
C ALA A 133 -10.30 -11.75 -3.97
N TRP A 134 -9.03 -11.52 -4.29
CA TRP A 134 -8.64 -10.84 -5.52
C TRP A 134 -8.42 -11.90 -6.61
N VAL A 135 -9.11 -11.78 -7.73
CA VAL A 135 -9.19 -12.79 -8.79
C VAL A 135 -8.73 -12.21 -10.14
N ASP A 136 -8.69 -13.07 -11.17
CA ASP A 136 -8.33 -12.76 -12.56
C ASP A 136 -6.92 -12.19 -12.80
N GLY A 137 -6.10 -12.17 -11.75
CA GLY A 137 -4.73 -11.70 -11.79
C GLY A 137 -3.79 -12.61 -12.56
N ARG A 138 -2.62 -12.07 -12.88
CA ARG A 138 -1.48 -12.80 -13.46
C ARG A 138 -0.22 -12.50 -12.67
N VAL A 139 0.61 -13.52 -12.49
CA VAL A 139 1.91 -13.41 -11.82
C VAL A 139 3.01 -13.93 -12.74
N TYR A 140 4.05 -13.12 -12.94
CA TYR A 140 5.29 -13.46 -13.62
C TYR A 140 6.34 -13.94 -12.62
N ASN A 141 7.08 -14.99 -12.96
CA ASN A 141 8.23 -15.47 -12.20
C ASN A 141 9.51 -15.24 -13.03
N PRO A 142 10.42 -14.34 -12.60
CA PRO A 142 11.66 -14.04 -13.34
C PRO A 142 12.69 -15.16 -13.32
N ASP A 143 12.63 -16.10 -12.36
CA ASP A 143 13.53 -17.26 -12.29
C ASP A 143 13.28 -18.26 -13.43
N SER A 144 12.08 -18.21 -14.04
CA SER A 144 11.60 -19.18 -15.01
C SER A 144 11.06 -18.60 -16.32
N GLY A 145 10.95 -17.27 -16.43
CA GLY A 145 10.40 -16.58 -17.60
C GLY A 145 8.90 -16.79 -17.82
N LYS A 146 8.16 -17.28 -16.81
CA LYS A 146 6.78 -17.77 -16.99
C LYS A 146 5.75 -16.87 -16.31
N THR A 147 4.64 -16.65 -17.01
CA THR A 147 3.43 -16.02 -16.47
C THR A 147 2.39 -17.09 -16.14
N TYR A 148 1.81 -16.99 -14.95
CA TYR A 148 0.76 -17.85 -14.42
C TYR A 148 -0.52 -17.04 -14.19
N HIS A 149 -1.69 -17.69 -14.20
CA HIS A 149 -2.88 -17.08 -13.61
C HIS A 149 -2.76 -17.13 -12.09
N CYS A 150 -3.34 -16.16 -11.39
CA CYS A 150 -3.35 -16.17 -9.94
C CYS A 150 -4.62 -15.58 -9.32
N LEU A 151 -4.84 -15.97 -8.08
CA LEU A 151 -5.76 -15.31 -7.16
C LEU A 151 -5.05 -15.11 -5.81
N VAL A 152 -5.51 -14.11 -5.06
CA VAL A 152 -5.00 -13.78 -3.72
C VAL A 152 -6.14 -13.84 -2.71
N ARG A 153 -5.85 -14.38 -1.52
CA ARG A 153 -6.69 -14.25 -0.33
C ARG A 153 -5.91 -13.61 0.80
N LEU A 154 -6.61 -12.87 1.65
CA LEU A 154 -6.08 -12.23 2.85
C LEU A 154 -6.81 -12.83 4.07
N PRO A 155 -6.44 -14.04 4.55
CA PRO A 155 -7.05 -14.66 5.73
C PRO A 155 -6.86 -13.86 7.03
N GLU A 156 -5.75 -13.14 7.16
CA GLU A 156 -5.40 -12.28 8.30
C GLU A 156 -4.76 -11.00 7.75
N HIS A 157 -4.85 -9.87 8.45
CA HIS A 157 -4.37 -8.56 7.94
C HIS A 157 -2.92 -8.57 7.48
N ASP A 158 -2.05 -9.35 8.14
CA ASP A 158 -0.62 -9.42 7.86
C ASP A 158 -0.20 -10.67 7.09
N ARG A 159 -1.16 -11.45 6.56
CA ARG A 159 -0.90 -12.75 5.93
C ARG A 159 -1.65 -12.89 4.61
N LEU A 160 -0.92 -12.73 3.52
CA LEU A 160 -1.42 -12.86 2.15
C LEU A 160 -1.12 -14.27 1.62
N ILE A 161 -2.11 -14.93 1.00
CA ILE A 161 -1.92 -16.22 0.30
C ILE A 161 -2.18 -16.01 -1.19
N LEU A 162 -1.12 -16.08 -1.99
CA LEU A 162 -1.19 -16.05 -3.46
C LEU A 162 -1.19 -17.50 -3.97
N ARG A 163 -2.14 -17.83 -4.85
CA ARG A 163 -2.19 -19.12 -5.56
C ARG A 163 -1.95 -18.92 -7.04
N GLY A 164 -0.81 -19.39 -7.55
CA GLY A 164 -0.45 -19.38 -8.97
C GLY A 164 -0.79 -20.71 -9.64
N TYR A 165 -1.36 -20.69 -10.86
CA TYR A 165 -1.83 -21.88 -11.56
C TYR A 165 -1.78 -21.76 -13.09
N ILE A 166 -1.84 -22.92 -13.77
CA ILE A 166 -1.90 -23.03 -15.24
C ILE A 166 -3.29 -23.52 -15.65
N GLY A 167 -4.02 -22.70 -16.39
CA GLY A 167 -5.38 -23.03 -16.85
C GLY A 167 -6.39 -23.04 -15.70
N VAL A 168 -6.66 -24.21 -15.12
CA VAL A 168 -7.59 -24.36 -13.98
C VAL A 168 -6.85 -24.22 -12.65
N SER A 169 -7.47 -23.58 -11.66
CA SER A 169 -6.84 -23.32 -10.35
C SER A 169 -6.39 -24.58 -9.60
N LEU A 170 -6.93 -25.74 -9.94
CA LEU A 170 -6.57 -27.03 -9.35
C LEU A 170 -5.11 -27.43 -9.64
N LEU A 171 -4.53 -26.99 -10.77
CA LEU A 171 -3.16 -27.27 -11.18
C LEU A 171 -2.25 -26.07 -10.90
N GLY A 172 -1.80 -25.95 -9.66
CA GLY A 172 -1.01 -24.81 -9.20
C GLY A 172 -0.51 -24.95 -7.76
N GLY A 173 0.26 -23.96 -7.31
CA GLY A 173 0.85 -23.88 -5.97
C GLY A 173 0.42 -22.63 -5.21
N ASN A 174 0.53 -22.69 -3.88
CA ASN A 174 0.33 -21.54 -3.00
C ASN A 174 1.68 -21.03 -2.50
N THR A 175 1.81 -19.71 -2.34
CA THR A 175 2.85 -19.06 -1.53
C THR A 175 2.19 -18.17 -0.48
N THR A 176 2.78 -18.11 0.71
CA THR A 176 2.30 -17.25 1.81
C THR A 176 3.27 -16.09 2.01
N TRP A 177 2.79 -14.87 1.87
CA TRP A 177 3.56 -13.64 2.09
C TRP A 177 3.13 -12.99 3.41
N THR A 178 4.04 -12.28 4.05
CA THR A 178 3.82 -11.59 5.32
C THR A 178 3.94 -10.08 5.12
N ARG A 179 3.02 -9.30 5.68
CA ARG A 179 3.09 -7.83 5.60
C ARG A 179 4.36 -7.35 6.30
N THR A 180 5.00 -6.33 5.75
CA THR A 180 6.15 -5.68 6.36
C THR A 180 6.01 -4.16 6.32
N HIS A 181 6.64 -3.51 7.29
CA HIS A 181 6.82 -2.06 7.38
C HIS A 181 8.30 -1.69 7.46
N GLU A 182 9.18 -2.61 7.07
CA GLU A 182 10.63 -2.43 7.10
C GLU A 182 11.04 -1.25 6.20
N PRO A 183 11.69 -0.21 6.75
CA PRO A 183 12.03 0.98 5.98
C PRO A 183 13.16 0.66 5.00
N PHE A 184 12.80 0.35 3.75
CA PHE A 184 13.77 0.14 2.67
C PHE A 184 14.76 1.31 2.64
N PRO A 185 16.08 1.05 2.59
CA PRO A 185 17.08 2.10 2.40
C PRO A 185 16.98 2.64 0.97
N ALA A 186 16.06 3.58 0.76
CA ALA A 186 15.42 3.93 -0.52
C ALA A 186 16.40 4.10 -1.69
N SER A 187 16.63 2.98 -2.39
CA SER A 187 17.48 2.77 -3.57
C SER A 187 18.78 3.58 -3.58
N ALA A 188 19.43 3.72 -2.42
CA ALA A 188 20.63 4.53 -2.19
C ALA A 188 20.57 6.00 -2.73
N SER A 189 19.38 6.52 -3.02
CA SER A 189 19.18 7.79 -3.75
C SER A 189 18.48 8.87 -2.93
N ALA A 190 17.77 8.51 -1.85
CA ALA A 190 17.13 9.46 -0.94
C ALA A 190 18.00 9.83 0.29
N ALA A 191 19.29 9.44 0.29
CA ALA A 191 20.24 9.72 1.37
C ALA A 191 20.75 11.17 1.36
N THR A 192 19.83 12.14 1.41
CA THR A 192 20.13 13.58 1.42
C THR A 192 20.72 13.99 2.76
N THR A 193 22.07 14.01 2.82
CA THR A 193 22.89 14.82 3.74
C THR A 193 22.48 14.80 5.22
N VAL A 194 22.78 13.69 5.91
CA VAL A 194 22.99 13.75 7.36
C VAL A 194 24.34 14.43 7.62
N ASN A 195 24.31 15.72 7.99
CA ASN A 195 25.51 16.48 8.36
C ASN A 195 26.00 16.07 9.75
N TRP A 196 26.93 15.11 9.81
CA TRP A 196 27.52 14.55 11.04
C TRP A 196 28.30 15.56 11.91
N ARG A 197 28.41 16.83 11.52
CA ARG A 197 29.21 17.85 12.21
C ARG A 197 28.52 18.48 13.42
N ASP A 198 27.19 18.47 13.46
CA ASP A 198 26.42 19.23 14.45
C ASP A 198 25.97 18.37 15.66
N SER A 199 26.33 17.09 15.69
CA SER A 199 25.96 16.12 16.74
C SER A 199 26.83 16.23 18.01
N LEU A 200 26.99 17.44 18.54
CA LEU A 200 27.75 17.71 19.77
C LEU A 200 26.90 17.46 21.03
N VAL A 201 26.48 16.21 21.22
CA VAL A 201 25.77 15.78 22.45
C VAL A 201 26.79 15.53 23.56
N MET A 202 26.57 16.17 24.72
CA MET A 202 27.45 16.14 25.87
C MET A 202 27.51 14.73 26.51
N VAL A 203 28.62 14.00 26.30
CA VAL A 203 28.94 12.81 27.09
C VAL A 203 29.54 13.27 28.42
N SER A 204 28.75 13.22 29.49
CA SER A 204 29.20 13.53 30.85
C SER A 204 29.97 12.35 31.47
N ASP A 205 31.29 12.34 31.32
CA ASP A 205 32.15 11.39 32.01
C ASP A 205 32.15 11.67 33.54
N GLN A 206 31.64 10.72 34.32
CA GLN A 206 31.61 10.78 35.79
C GLN A 206 32.80 10.04 36.43
N GLY A 207 33.99 10.39 35.95
CA GLY A 207 35.20 10.43 36.76
C GLY A 207 35.98 9.13 36.94
N THR A 208 37.30 9.25 36.83
CA THR A 208 38.23 8.78 37.88
C THR A 208 39.53 9.57 37.82
N THR A 209 39.86 10.30 38.89
CA THR A 209 41.13 11.04 39.00
C THR A 209 42.30 10.08 39.28
N ARG A 210 43.25 9.95 38.35
CA ARG A 210 44.60 9.44 38.65
C ARG A 210 45.70 10.30 38.02
N ARG A 211 46.85 10.35 38.68
CA ARG A 211 47.92 11.34 38.45
C ARG A 211 48.73 11.08 37.17
N ARG A 212 49.19 12.17 36.53
CA ARG A 212 50.29 12.19 35.54
C ARG A 212 51.59 11.61 36.15
N SER A 213 52.44 10.98 35.32
CA SER A 213 53.93 11.03 35.43
C SER A 213 54.68 10.22 34.33
N SER A 214 54.86 10.81 33.14
CA SER A 214 55.97 10.63 32.18
C SER A 214 55.65 11.50 30.94
N LEU A 215 56.51 12.33 30.33
CA LEU A 215 57.96 12.36 30.02
C LEU A 215 58.39 11.65 28.73
N LEU A 216 58.48 12.47 27.67
CA LEU A 216 59.52 12.51 26.62
C LEU A 216 59.47 11.61 25.36
N ALA A 217 59.89 12.27 24.25
CA ALA A 217 60.65 11.78 23.09
C ALA A 217 59.96 11.19 21.82
N SER A 218 60.03 12.01 20.75
CA SER A 218 60.55 11.68 19.40
C SER A 218 59.86 10.70 18.44
N GLY A 219 60.07 10.93 17.12
CA GLY A 219 59.69 10.03 16.00
C GLY A 219 58.50 10.51 15.17
N ILE A 220 58.64 11.56 14.34
CA ILE A 220 59.10 11.54 12.92
C ILE A 220 58.15 10.80 11.96
N ARG A 221 57.68 11.51 10.92
CA ARG A 221 56.91 10.98 9.78
C ARG A 221 57.85 10.37 8.74
N VAL A 222 57.39 9.33 8.02
CA VAL A 222 57.77 9.10 6.61
C VAL A 222 56.51 8.72 5.82
N ALA A 223 56.27 9.40 4.70
CA ALA A 223 55.34 8.93 3.67
C ALA A 223 56.16 8.33 2.53
N ASN A 224 55.65 7.28 1.87
CA ASN A 224 56.34 6.60 0.78
C ASN A 224 55.52 6.66 -0.52
N SER A 225 56.16 6.98 -1.65
CA SER A 225 55.50 7.13 -2.94
C SER A 225 56.35 6.65 -4.13
N LEU A 226 55.81 5.67 -4.84
CA LEU A 226 55.87 5.52 -6.31
C LEU A 226 57.22 5.75 -7.04
N ARG A 227 57.96 4.67 -7.36
CA ARG A 227 57.97 4.07 -8.73
C ARG A 227 58.90 2.85 -8.94
N ARG A 228 58.66 2.15 -10.07
CA ARG A 228 59.51 1.16 -10.78
C ARG A 228 60.50 1.92 -11.73
N PRO A 229 61.43 1.32 -12.54
CA PRO A 229 61.54 -0.11 -12.93
C PRO A 229 62.97 -0.69 -13.15
N HIS A 230 63.01 -1.93 -13.66
CA HIS A 230 64.05 -2.59 -14.48
C HIS A 230 65.53 -2.53 -14.06
N MET A 231 66.09 -3.70 -13.75
CA MET A 231 66.69 -4.55 -14.80
C MET A 231 66.12 -5.97 -14.70
#